data_AF-A0AAV5M7M3-F1
#
_entry.id   AF-A0AAV5M7M3-F1
#
_cell.length_a   1.000
_cell.length_b   1.000
_cell.length_c   1.000
_cell.angle_alpha   90.00
_cell.angle_beta   90.00
_cell.angle_gamma   90.00
#
_symmetry.space_group_name_H-M   'P 1'
#
loop_
_entity.id
_entity.type
_entity.pdbx_description
1 polymer ?
#
loop_
_entity_poly.entity_id
_entity_poly.type
_entity_poly.pdbx_seq_one_letter_code
_entity_poly.pdbx_strand_id
1 'polypeptide(L)'
;MKFEITPSLESYKELIKFCCSSRKVQLALDIVNQISQDGLSLSIDMLNCILHALEENHECNLVRRIYSVICCHNLKPNAETFRRMISLSVKMKILVVHMRC
;
A
#
# COMPACT_ATOMS: atom_id res chain seq x y z
N MET A 1 34.00 0.52 7.11
CA MET A 1 33.31 -0.09 5.94
C MET A 1 31.82 0.08 6.12
N LYS A 2 31.19 0.96 5.35
CA LYS A 2 29.73 1.09 5.29
C LYS A 2 29.32 0.21 4.13
N PHE A 3 28.77 -0.97 4.39
CA PHE A 3 28.15 -1.74 3.33
C PHE A 3 26.90 -0.96 2.92
N GLU A 4 26.95 -0.30 1.76
CA GLU A 4 25.75 0.15 1.07
C GLU A 4 25.03 -1.11 0.59
N ILE A 5 24.25 -1.70 1.50
CA ILE A 5 23.27 -2.72 1.13
C ILE A 5 22.11 -1.94 0.53
N THR A 6 22.17 -1.68 -0.77
CA THR A 6 21.00 -1.17 -1.50
C THR A 6 19.89 -2.20 -1.31
N PRO A 7 18.78 -1.87 -0.63
CA PRO A 7 17.74 -2.84 -0.37
C PRO A 7 17.16 -3.29 -1.71
N SER A 8 17.12 -4.61 -1.92
CA SER A 8 16.48 -5.15 -3.11
C SER A 8 14.97 -4.98 -3.04
N LEU A 9 14.28 -5.04 -4.18
CA LEU A 9 12.81 -5.04 -4.20
C LEU A 9 12.23 -6.17 -3.34
N GLU A 10 12.88 -7.34 -3.30
CA GLU A 10 12.48 -8.45 -2.43
C GLU A 10 12.65 -8.12 -0.95
N SER A 11 13.73 -7.43 -0.58
CA SER A 11 13.93 -6.95 0.79
C SER A 11 12.79 -6.01 1.20
N TYR A 12 12.37 -5.11 0.31
CA TYR A 12 11.23 -4.24 0.56
C TYR A 12 9.90 -4.99 0.69
N LYS A 13 9.66 -6.01 -0.15
CA LYS A 13 8.46 -6.87 -0.03
C LYS A 13 8.38 -7.52 1.35
N GLU A 14 9.48 -8.09 1.82
CA GLU A 14 9.53 -8.74 3.12
C GLU A 14 9.34 -7.73 4.27
N LEU A 15 9.92 -6.54 4.17
CA LEU A 15 9.70 -5.48 5.15
C LEU A 15 8.23 -5.02 5.19
N ILE A 16 7.58 -4.88 4.02
CA ILE A 16 6.15 -4.54 3.95
C ILE A 16 5.32 -5.64 4.60
N LYS A 17 5.55 -6.92 4.26
CA LYS A 17 4.84 -8.05 4.87
C LYS A 17 5.00 -8.05 6.39
N PHE A 18 6.23 -7.86 6.88
CA PHE A 18 6.52 -7.77 8.31
C PHE A 18 5.80 -6.60 8.99
N CYS A 19 5.77 -5.44 8.34
CA CYS A 19 5.04 -4.28 8.87
C CYS A 19 3.53 -4.55 8.92
N CYS A 20 2.97 -5.17 7.88
CA CYS A 20 1.56 -5.56 7.81
C CYS A 20 1.19 -6.54 8.93
N SER A 21 1.97 -7.62 9.12
CA SER A 21 1.73 -8.60 10.19
C SER A 21 1.91 -8.01 11.60
N SER A 22 2.78 -6.98 11.73
CA SER A 22 2.99 -6.24 12.97
C SER A 22 2.00 -5.09 13.19
N ARG A 23 0.98 -4.93 12.33
CA ARG A 23 0.01 -3.82 12.34
C ARG A 23 0.64 -2.42 12.24
N LYS A 24 1.86 -2.32 11.71
CA LYS A 24 2.60 -1.06 11.50
C LYS A 24 2.33 -0.51 10.10
N VAL A 25 1.06 -0.25 9.79
CA VAL A 25 0.65 0.03 8.40
C VAL A 25 1.19 1.36 7.87
N GLN A 26 1.35 2.37 8.73
CA GLN A 26 2.00 3.64 8.35
C GLN A 26 3.43 3.41 7.88
N LEU A 27 4.20 2.58 8.60
CA LEU A 27 5.57 2.26 8.22
C LEU A 27 5.62 1.50 6.89
N ALA A 28 4.66 0.61 6.63
CA ALA A 28 4.55 -0.06 5.33
C ALA A 28 4.31 0.94 4.19
N LEU A 29 3.51 1.98 4.40
CA LEU A 29 3.30 3.06 3.43
C LEU A 29 4.53 3.93 3.23
N ASP A 30 5.32 4.17 4.28
CA ASP A 30 6.56 4.93 4.18
C ASP A 30 7.61 4.15 3.38
N ILE A 31 7.68 2.83 3.56
CA ILE A 31 8.49 1.93 2.73
C ILE A 31 8.08 2.01 1.26
N VAL A 32 6.77 2.06 0.96
CA VAL A 32 6.28 2.23 -0.42
C VAL A 32 6.79 3.54 -1.05
N ASN A 33 6.85 4.63 -0.28
CA ASN A 33 7.43 5.89 -0.78
C ASN A 33 8.94 5.76 -1.00
N GLN A 34 9.64 5.01 -0.14
CA GLN A 34 11.08 4.76 -0.31
C GLN A 34 11.38 3.97 -1.58
N ILE A 35 10.60 2.91 -1.89
CA ILE A 35 10.73 2.15 -3.16
C ILE A 35 10.68 3.11 -4.35
N SER A 36 9.78 4.09 -4.29
CA SER A 36 9.58 5.09 -5.33
C SER A 36 10.76 6.07 -5.44
N GLN A 37 11.30 6.51 -4.30
CA GLN A 37 12.49 7.37 -4.24
C GLN A 37 13.74 6.66 -4.77
N ASP A 38 13.83 5.35 -4.55
CA ASP A 38 14.93 4.51 -5.02
C ASP A 38 14.78 4.12 -6.51
N GLY A 39 13.74 4.62 -7.19
CA GLY A 39 13.48 4.34 -8.61
C GLY A 39 13.07 2.89 -8.89
N LEU A 40 12.66 2.14 -7.86
CA LEU A 40 12.23 0.76 -7.97
C LEU A 40 10.74 0.67 -8.35
N SER A 41 10.38 -0.41 -9.04
CA SER A 41 8.99 -0.62 -9.46
C SER A 41 8.16 -1.25 -8.34
N LEU A 42 7.18 -0.50 -7.86
CA LEU A 42 6.20 -0.96 -6.89
C LEU A 42 5.27 -2.01 -7.51
N SER A 43 4.94 -3.08 -6.78
CA SER A 43 3.97 -4.08 -7.25
C SER A 43 2.61 -3.93 -6.59
N ILE A 44 1.55 -4.28 -7.32
CA ILE A 44 0.19 -4.26 -6.79
C ILE A 44 0.01 -5.23 -5.60
N ASP A 45 0.78 -6.31 -5.55
CA ASP A 45 0.74 -7.28 -4.45
C ASP A 45 1.20 -6.69 -3.12
N MET A 46 2.19 -5.78 -3.14
CA MET A 46 2.60 -5.04 -1.94
C MET A 46 1.46 -4.18 -1.41
N LEU A 47 0.73 -3.50 -2.31
CA LEU A 47 -0.42 -2.68 -1.93
C LEU A 47 -1.61 -3.53 -1.44
N ASN A 48 -1.83 -4.70 -2.04
CA ASN A 48 -2.84 -5.65 -1.57
C ASN A 48 -2.53 -6.17 -0.17
N CYS A 49 -1.25 -6.41 0.15
CA CYS A 49 -0.82 -6.77 1.51
C CYS A 49 -1.15 -5.66 2.52
N ILE A 50 -0.88 -4.41 2.16
CA ILE A 50 -1.21 -3.25 2.99
C ILE A 50 -2.73 -3.10 3.16
N LEU A 51 -3.51 -3.21 2.08
CA LEU A 51 -4.97 -3.15 2.13
C LEU A 51 -5.58 -4.24 3.02
N HIS A 52 -5.00 -5.44 3.01
CA HIS A 52 -5.43 -6.51 3.89
C HIS A 52 -5.20 -6.16 5.37
N ALA A 53 -4.00 -5.67 5.71
CA ALA A 53 -3.71 -5.22 7.07
C ALA A 53 -4.60 -4.05 7.52
N LEU A 54 -4.93 -3.12 6.61
CA LEU A 54 -5.90 -2.05 6.91
C LEU A 54 -7.29 -2.61 7.22
N GLU A 55 -7.73 -3.63 6.48
CA GLU A 55 -9.02 -4.29 6.70
C GLU A 55 -9.10 -4.95 8.08
N GLU A 56 -8.03 -5.64 8.50
CA GLU A 56 -7.92 -6.27 9.83
C GLU A 56 -7.79 -5.27 10.98
N ASN A 57 -7.19 -4.10 10.71
CA ASN A 57 -7.03 -3.03 11.71
C ASN A 57 -8.18 -2.02 11.72
N HIS A 58 -9.16 -2.18 10.82
CA HIS A 58 -10.26 -1.22 10.62
C HIS A 58 -9.79 0.21 10.29
N GLU A 59 -8.56 0.37 9.77
CA GLU A 59 -7.93 1.65 9.47
C GLU A 59 -8.35 2.19 8.09
N CYS A 60 -9.57 2.70 8.00
CA CYS A 60 -10.14 3.11 6.72
C CYS A 60 -9.56 4.43 6.16
N ASN A 61 -8.91 5.24 7.01
CA ASN A 61 -8.36 6.56 6.65
C ASN A 61 -7.25 6.49 5.58
N LEU A 62 -6.56 5.35 5.48
CA LEU A 62 -5.40 5.21 4.61
C LEU A 62 -5.71 4.69 3.20
N VAL A 63 -6.95 4.27 2.94
CA VAL A 63 -7.37 3.76 1.62
C VAL A 63 -7.15 4.78 0.52
N ARG A 64 -7.39 6.07 0.81
CA ARG A 64 -7.16 7.15 -0.15
C ARG A 64 -5.69 7.31 -0.52
N ARG A 65 -4.78 7.11 0.45
CA ARG A 65 -3.33 7.16 0.20
C ARG A 65 -2.92 5.99 -0.70
N ILE A 66 -3.43 4.79 -0.45
CA ILE A 66 -3.20 3.63 -1.33
C ILE A 66 -3.72 3.90 -2.75
N TYR A 67 -4.94 4.44 -2.90
CA TYR A 67 -5.48 4.77 -4.21
C TYR A 67 -4.59 5.76 -4.97
N SER A 68 -4.14 6.82 -4.29
CA SER A 68 -3.22 7.80 -4.87
C SER A 68 -1.94 7.13 -5.35
N VAL A 69 -1.37 6.21 -4.58
CA VAL A 69 -0.18 5.46 -4.99
C VAL A 69 -0.46 4.62 -6.24
N ILE A 70 -1.60 3.91 -6.32
CA ILE A 70 -1.97 3.13 -7.51
C ILE A 70 -2.00 4.03 -8.75
N CYS A 71 -2.64 5.20 -8.66
CA CYS A 71 -2.73 6.17 -9.75
C CYS A 71 -1.35 6.75 -10.12
N CYS A 72 -0.57 7.22 -9.15
CA CYS A 72 0.74 7.83 -9.40
C CYS A 72 1.73 6.86 -10.04
N HIS A 73 1.63 5.57 -9.72
CA HIS A 73 2.51 4.53 -10.27
C HIS A 73 1.91 3.80 -11.49
N ASN A 74 0.76 4.25 -12.01
CA ASN A 74 0.02 3.60 -13.10
C ASN A 74 -0.16 2.09 -12.89
N LEU A 75 -0.33 1.67 -11.63
CA LEU A 75 -0.51 0.26 -11.30
C LEU A 75 -1.91 -0.17 -11.72
N LYS A 76 -2.03 -1.39 -12.23
CA LYS A 76 -3.32 -1.97 -12.58
C LYS A 76 -3.89 -2.71 -11.36
N PRO A 77 -4.87 -2.11 -10.63
CA PRO A 77 -5.55 -2.82 -9.56
C PRO A 77 -6.27 -4.06 -10.11
N ASN A 78 -6.31 -5.12 -9.32
CA ASN A 78 -7.09 -6.31 -9.63
C ASN A 78 -8.42 -6.31 -8.87
N ALA A 79 -9.28 -7.30 -9.15
CA ALA A 79 -10.60 -7.40 -8.51
C ALA A 79 -10.49 -7.41 -6.98
N GLU A 80 -9.46 -8.06 -6.45
CA GLU A 80 -9.22 -8.17 -5.01
C GLU A 80 -8.81 -6.82 -4.39
N THR A 81 -8.00 -6.03 -5.09
CA THR A 81 -7.66 -4.66 -4.70
C THR A 81 -8.93 -3.83 -4.54
N PHE A 82 -9.80 -3.81 -5.55
CA PHE A 82 -11.05 -3.05 -5.50
C PHE A 82 -11.99 -3.55 -4.41
N ARG A 83 -12.13 -4.87 -4.25
CA ARG A 83 -12.98 -5.47 -3.21
C ARG A 83 -12.60 -4.97 -1.82
N ARG A 84 -11.30 -4.98 -1.49
CA ARG A 84 -10.79 -4.48 -0.20
C ARG A 84 -10.99 -2.98 -0.03
N MET A 85 -10.68 -2.20 -1.07
CA MET A 85 -10.87 -0.75 -1.04
C MET A 85 -12.33 -0.37 -0.81
N ILE A 86 -13.27 -1.03 -1.49
CA ILE A 86 -14.71 -0.81 -1.31
C ILE A 86 -15.14 -1.23 0.10
N SER A 87 -14.72 -2.41 0.58
CA SER A 87 -15.00 -2.90 1.94
C SER A 87 -14.58 -1.87 3.01
N LEU A 88 -13.36 -1.34 2.92
CA LEU A 88 -12.86 -0.30 3.82
C LEU A 88 -13.58 1.05 3.64
N SER A 89 -13.87 1.44 2.39
CA SER A 89 -14.51 2.72 2.08
C SER A 89 -16.01 2.74 2.36
N VAL A 90 -16.68 1.60 2.52
CA VAL A 90 -18.09 1.54 2.93
C VAL A 90 -18.20 1.61 4.46
N LYS A 91 -17.19 1.12 5.19
CA LYS A 91 -17.11 1.25 6.67
C LYS A 91 -16.89 2.70 7.12
N MET A 92 -16.23 3.53 6.31
CA MET A 92 -16.24 4.99 6.46
C MET A 92 -17.32 5.58 5.57
N LYS A 93 -18.29 6.33 6.10
CA LYS A 93 -19.42 6.91 5.35
C LYS A 93 -19.07 7.94 4.23
N ILE A 94 -17.91 7.89 3.59
CA ILE A 94 -17.36 9.00 2.79
C ILE A 94 -16.71 8.53 1.47
N LEU A 95 -17.33 8.97 0.37
CA LEU A 95 -16.79 9.34 -0.95
C LEU A 95 -16.44 8.27 -1.99
N VAL A 96 -17.48 7.63 -2.53
CA VAL A 96 -17.46 7.11 -3.92
C VAL A 96 -17.47 8.23 -4.99
N VAL A 97 -17.59 9.51 -4.60
CA VAL A 97 -17.82 10.62 -5.55
C VAL A 97 -16.54 11.31 -6.04
N HIS A 98 -15.37 11.03 -5.46
CA HIS A 98 -14.11 11.72 -5.82
C HIS A 98 -12.99 10.79 -6.34
N MET A 99 -13.27 9.51 -6.64
CA MET A 99 -12.35 8.63 -7.38
C MET A 99 -12.44 8.87 -8.91
N ARG A 100 -12.39 10.13 -9.34
CA ARG A 100 -12.17 10.47 -10.75
C ARG A 100 -10.73 10.93 -10.89
N CYS A 101 -9.97 10.19 -11.69
CA CYS A 101 -8.68 10.63 -12.24
C CYS A 101 -8.85 11.94 -13.00
#